data_AF-A0AA92T397-F1
#
_entry.id   AF-A0AA92T397-F1
#
_cell.length_a   1.000
_cell.length_b   1.000
_cell.length_c   1.000
_cell.angle_alpha   90.00
_cell.angle_beta   90.00
_cell.angle_gamma   90.00
#
_symmetry.space_group_name_H-M   'P 1'
#
loop_
_entity.id
_entity.type
_entity.pdbx_description
1 polymer ?
#
loop_
_entity_poly.entity_id
_entity_poly.type
_entity_poly.pdbx_seq_one_letter_code
_entity_poly.pdbx_strand_id
1 'polypeptide(L)'
;MSDRLTIEQRHNNMAAIRGRDTKPEILVRKFLWSRGFRYRLNHPRLPGKPDIVLRKYRTCILVNGCFWHGHEGCKYYVVPKSNTGFWMEKIRRNRERDHEVLHRFLPLISAMDKFSLFTSSGSNS
;
A
#
# COMPACT_ATOMS: atom_id res chain seq x y z
N MET A 1 -7.58 21.39 13.38
CA MET A 1 -8.88 20.74 13.18
C MET A 1 -9.11 19.69 14.26
N SER A 2 -10.21 19.83 15.01
CA SER A 2 -10.74 18.82 15.91
C SER A 2 -11.20 17.60 15.11
N ASP A 3 -11.26 16.43 15.75
CA ASP A 3 -11.82 15.23 15.11
C ASP A 3 -13.30 15.48 14.75
N ARG A 4 -13.64 15.31 13.48
CA ARG A 4 -14.99 15.56 12.97
C ARG A 4 -15.94 14.39 13.19
N LEU A 5 -15.43 13.25 13.65
CA LEU A 5 -16.17 12.02 13.83
C LEU A 5 -16.36 11.71 15.32
N THR A 6 -17.53 11.16 15.66
CA THR A 6 -17.73 10.57 16.99
C THR A 6 -16.89 9.30 17.15
N ILE A 7 -16.69 8.87 18.40
CA ILE A 7 -15.95 7.63 18.70
C ILE A 7 -16.56 6.42 17.96
N GLU A 8 -17.89 6.34 17.93
CA GLU A 8 -18.62 5.27 17.25
C GLU A 8 -18.47 5.33 15.72
N GLN A 9 -18.58 6.51 15.12
CA GLN A 9 -18.34 6.70 13.68
C GLN A 9 -16.91 6.32 13.29
N ARG A 10 -15.94 6.68 14.13
CA ARG A 10 -14.53 6.29 13.95
C ARG A 10 -14.34 4.78 14.07
N HIS A 11 -14.94 4.16 15.07
CA HIS A 11 -14.91 2.71 15.25
C HIS A 11 -15.46 1.98 14.02
N ASN A 12 -16.63 2.40 13.53
CA ASN A 12 -17.27 1.83 12.35
C ASN A 12 -16.44 2.05 11.08
N ASN A 13 -15.85 3.23 10.91
CA ASN A 13 -14.93 3.49 9.79
C ASN A 13 -13.70 2.58 9.86
N MET A 14 -13.08 2.42 11.03
CA MET A 14 -11.92 1.55 11.21
C MET A 14 -12.27 0.07 10.96
N ALA A 15 -13.45 -0.38 11.38
CA ALA A 15 -13.94 -1.74 11.14
C ALA A 15 -14.23 -2.00 9.65
N ALA A 16 -14.60 -0.98 8.89
CA ALA A 16 -14.85 -1.08 7.45
C ALA A 16 -13.55 -1.15 6.60
N ILE A 17 -12.40 -0.83 7.17
CA ILE A 17 -11.11 -0.89 6.46
C ILE A 17 -10.71 -2.36 6.29
N ARG A 18 -10.86 -2.87 5.06
CA ARG A 18 -10.45 -4.22 4.69
C ARG A 18 -8.96 -4.27 4.39
N GLY A 19 -8.30 -5.36 4.80
CA GLY A 19 -6.88 -5.61 4.51
C GLY A 19 -6.60 -6.17 3.10
N ARG A 20 -7.62 -6.28 2.24
CA ARG A 20 -7.52 -6.73 0.84
C ARG A 20 -8.69 -6.18 0.03
N ASP A 21 -8.53 -6.13 -1.28
CA ASP A 21 -9.54 -5.65 -2.22
C ASP A 21 -9.96 -4.20 -1.92
N THR A 22 -8.99 -3.38 -1.51
CA THR A 22 -9.24 -1.95 -1.28
C THR A 22 -9.61 -1.25 -2.61
N LYS A 23 -10.29 -0.11 -2.51
CA LYS A 23 -10.65 0.70 -3.70
C LYS A 23 -9.45 0.98 -4.63
N PRO A 24 -8.27 1.41 -4.14
CA PRO A 24 -7.12 1.62 -5.01
C PRO A 24 -6.61 0.31 -5.65
N GLU A 25 -6.60 -0.82 -4.94
CA GLU A 25 -6.24 -2.11 -5.53
C GLU A 25 -7.18 -2.52 -6.67
N ILE A 26 -8.50 -2.34 -6.48
CA ILE A 26 -9.50 -2.60 -7.53
C ILE A 26 -9.23 -1.72 -8.76
N LEU A 27 -8.93 -0.44 -8.54
CA LEU A 27 -8.66 0.52 -9.62
C LEU A 27 -7.42 0.11 -10.43
N VAL A 28 -6.31 -0.21 -9.77
CA VAL A 28 -5.08 -0.68 -10.43
C VAL A 28 -5.33 -1.98 -11.18
N ARG A 29 -6.08 -2.92 -10.60
CA ARG A 29 -6.47 -4.18 -11.27
C ARG A 29 -7.26 -3.94 -12.55
N LYS A 30 -8.28 -3.07 -12.49
CA LYS A 30 -9.07 -2.68 -13.67
C LYS A 30 -8.22 -2.01 -14.74
N PHE A 31 -7.30 -1.12 -14.34
CA PHE A 31 -6.37 -0.46 -15.26
C PHE A 31 -5.41 -1.45 -15.94
N LEU A 32 -4.83 -2.38 -15.19
CA LEU A 32 -3.95 -3.40 -15.76
C LEU A 32 -4.71 -4.31 -16.72
N TRP A 33 -5.92 -4.71 -16.36
CA TRP A 33 -6.78 -5.53 -17.21
C TRP A 33 -7.16 -4.82 -18.52
N SER A 34 -7.57 -3.56 -18.45
CA SER A 34 -7.94 -2.78 -19.65
C SER A 34 -6.77 -2.56 -20.60
N ARG A 35 -5.54 -2.62 -20.08
CA ARG A 35 -4.30 -2.54 -20.85
C ARG A 35 -3.75 -3.91 -21.29
N GLY A 36 -4.47 -5.00 -21.05
CA GLY A 36 -4.10 -6.36 -21.47
C GLY A 36 -3.03 -7.04 -20.63
N PHE A 37 -2.69 -6.50 -19.45
CA PHE A 37 -1.72 -7.13 -18.55
C PHE A 37 -2.34 -8.32 -17.82
N ARG A 38 -1.66 -9.48 -17.88
CA ARG A 38 -1.99 -10.64 -17.07
C ARG A 38 -1.22 -10.59 -15.75
N TYR A 39 -1.95 -10.58 -14.65
CA TYR A 39 -1.38 -10.53 -13.30
C TYR A 39 -1.86 -11.70 -12.42
N ARG A 40 -1.15 -11.91 -11.31
CA ARG A 40 -1.56 -12.77 -10.20
C ARG A 40 -1.71 -11.91 -8.95
N LEU A 41 -2.62 -12.29 -8.06
CA LEU A 41 -2.83 -11.61 -6.79
C LEU A 41 -2.20 -12.41 -5.65
N ASN A 42 -1.77 -11.71 -4.60
CA ASN A 42 -1.37 -12.29 -3.31
C ASN A 42 -0.44 -13.50 -3.44
N HIS A 43 0.68 -13.35 -4.15
CA HIS A 43 1.59 -14.48 -4.41
C HIS A 43 2.28 -14.90 -3.10
N PRO A 44 1.94 -16.06 -2.49
CA PRO A 44 2.35 -16.38 -1.11
C PRO A 44 3.84 -16.68 -0.98
N ARG A 45 4.50 -17.05 -2.09
CA ARG A 45 5.94 -17.34 -2.13
C ARG A 45 6.83 -16.09 -2.22
N LEU A 46 6.25 -14.89 -2.37
CA LEU A 46 7.03 -13.66 -2.42
C LEU A 46 7.00 -12.95 -1.07
N PRO A 47 8.15 -12.39 -0.64
CA PRO A 47 8.22 -11.65 0.60
C PRO A 47 7.31 -10.43 0.56
N GLY A 48 6.69 -10.06 1.69
CA GLY A 48 5.80 -8.90 1.75
C GLY A 48 4.43 -9.06 1.08
N LYS A 49 4.10 -10.25 0.52
CA LYS A 49 2.81 -10.55 -0.12
C LYS A 49 2.34 -9.43 -1.06
N PRO A 50 3.05 -9.20 -2.18
CA PRO A 50 2.70 -8.15 -3.12
C PRO A 50 1.26 -8.31 -3.62
N ASP A 51 0.52 -7.20 -3.69
CA ASP A 51 -0.88 -7.19 -4.09
C ASP A 51 -1.06 -7.71 -5.51
N ILE A 52 -0.16 -7.29 -6.41
CA ILE A 52 -0.22 -7.62 -7.83
C ILE A 52 1.17 -8.05 -8.33
N VAL A 53 1.22 -9.19 -9.01
CA VAL A 53 2.45 -9.76 -9.58
C VAL A 53 2.30 -9.94 -11.09
N LEU A 54 3.16 -9.29 -11.85
CA LEU A 54 3.25 -9.36 -13.30
C LEU A 54 4.42 -10.28 -13.69
N ARG A 55 4.20 -11.61 -13.66
CA ARG A 55 5.26 -12.61 -13.91
C ARG A 55 5.99 -12.42 -15.24
N LYS A 56 5.26 -12.11 -16.32
CA LYS A 56 5.83 -11.88 -17.66
C LYS A 56 6.85 -10.73 -17.65
N TYR A 57 6.55 -9.68 -16.89
CA TYR A 57 7.36 -8.46 -16.81
C TYR A 57 8.30 -8.46 -15.59
N ARG A 58 8.28 -9.53 -14.80
CA ARG A 58 9.09 -9.68 -13.59
C ARG A 58 8.88 -8.53 -12.59
N THR A 59 7.68 -7.95 -12.56
CA THR A 59 7.35 -6.77 -11.75
C THR A 59 6.35 -7.12 -10.65
N CYS A 60 6.56 -6.58 -9.45
CA CYS A 60 5.60 -6.63 -8.35
C CYS A 60 5.09 -5.21 -8.06
N ILE A 61 3.79 -5.07 -7.82
CA ILE A 61 3.16 -3.80 -7.47
C ILE A 61 2.57 -3.96 -6.07
N LEU A 62 2.95 -3.04 -5.19
CA LEU A 62 2.40 -2.89 -3.84
C LEU A 62 1.55 -1.63 -3.81
N VAL A 63 0.29 -1.76 -3.44
CA VAL A 63 -0.70 -0.67 -3.40
C VAL A 63 -0.82 -0.17 -1.96
N ASN A 64 0.15 0.66 -1.58
CA ASN A 64 0.27 1.18 -0.22
C ASN A 64 -0.56 2.47 -0.04
N GLY A 65 -1.44 2.50 0.95
CA GLY A 65 -2.24 3.69 1.27
C GLY A 65 -1.42 4.78 1.96
N CYS A 66 -1.50 6.03 1.48
CA CYS A 66 -0.69 7.15 1.99
C CYS A 66 -0.80 7.35 3.52
N PHE A 67 -1.97 7.09 4.09
CA PHE A 67 -2.20 7.18 5.55
C PHE A 67 -1.40 6.15 6.36
N TRP A 68 -1.24 4.92 5.86
CA TRP A 68 -0.64 3.81 6.61
C TRP A 68 0.89 3.78 6.54
N HIS A 69 1.45 4.35 5.49
CA HIS A 69 2.90 4.36 5.21
C HIS A 69 3.54 5.74 5.43
N GLY A 70 2.69 6.76 5.59
CA GLY A 70 3.12 8.12 5.88
C GLY A 70 3.99 8.71 4.79
N HIS A 71 3.47 8.91 3.57
CA HIS A 71 4.26 9.56 2.53
C HIS A 71 4.63 11.01 2.91
N GLU A 72 5.91 11.35 2.78
CA GLU A 72 6.42 12.71 3.00
C GLU A 72 5.90 13.65 1.91
N GLY A 73 5.44 14.84 2.29
CA GLY A 73 4.86 15.82 1.36
C GLY A 73 3.48 15.46 0.79
N CYS A 74 2.81 14.41 1.27
CA CYS A 74 1.50 14.00 0.76
C CYS A 74 0.34 14.72 1.45
N LYS A 75 -0.52 15.40 0.68
CA LYS A 75 -1.75 16.06 1.17
C LYS A 75 -2.74 15.11 1.87
N TYR A 76 -2.66 13.81 1.56
CA TYR A 76 -3.53 12.77 2.13
C TYR A 76 -2.94 12.11 3.38
N TYR A 77 -1.70 12.45 3.75
CA TYR A 77 -1.09 12.00 4.99
C TYR A 77 -1.24 13.07 6.06
N VAL A 78 -2.12 12.81 7.03
CA VAL A 78 -2.30 13.66 8.20
C VAL A 78 -2.20 12.77 9.42
N VAL A 79 -1.26 13.09 10.31
CA VAL A 79 -1.12 12.38 11.58
C VAL A 79 -2.35 12.65 12.44
N PRO A 80 -3.09 11.61 12.89
CA PRO A 80 -4.22 11.80 13.78
C PRO A 80 -3.76 12.48 15.07
N LYS A 81 -4.44 13.57 15.47
CA LYS A 81 -4.13 14.29 16.73
C LYS A 81 -4.48 13.49 17.98
N SER A 82 -5.37 12.52 17.82
CA SER A 82 -5.77 11.56 18.86
C SER A 82 -4.84 10.34 18.83
N ASN A 83 -4.32 9.93 19.99
CA ASN A 83 -3.43 8.78 20.13
C ASN A 83 -2.19 8.86 19.22
N THR A 84 -1.61 10.05 19.12
CA THR A 84 -0.50 10.37 18.20
C THR A 84 0.69 9.44 18.39
N GLY A 85 1.06 9.13 19.63
CA GLY A 85 2.17 8.21 19.94
C GLY A 85 1.98 6.82 19.34
N PHE A 86 0.79 6.24 19.49
CA PHE A 86 0.44 4.96 18.88
C PHE A 86 0.53 5.01 17.35
N TRP A 87 -0.01 6.07 16.73
CA TRP A 87 0.00 6.20 15.27
C TRP A 87 1.40 6.39 14.71
N MET A 88 2.23 7.22 15.34
CA MET A 88 3.62 7.40 14.93
C MET A 88 4.41 6.09 15.01
N GLU A 89 4.28 5.34 16.10
CA GLU A 89 4.95 4.05 16.25
C GLU A 89 4.44 3.02 15.24
N LYS A 90 3.12 2.98 15.00
CA LYS A 90 2.52 2.09 14.00
C LYS A 90 3.02 2.39 12.58
N ILE A 91 3.09 3.66 12.21
CA ILE A 91 3.59 4.11 10.90
C ILE A 91 5.08 3.80 10.77
N ARG A 92 5.87 4.07 11.82
CA ARG A 92 7.29 3.74 11.87
C ARG A 92 7.53 2.25 11.58
N ARG A 93 6.84 1.36 12.28
CA ARG A 93 6.93 -0.10 12.05
C ARG A 93 6.46 -0.52 10.65
N ASN A 94 5.46 0.16 10.08
CA ASN A 94 5.02 -0.12 8.72
C ASN A 94 6.11 0.24 7.70
N ARG A 95 6.75 1.40 7.85
CA ARG A 95 7.90 1.79 7.02
C ARG A 95 9.05 0.79 7.17
N GLU A 96 9.41 0.42 8.39
CA GLU A 96 10.46 -0.60 8.63
C GLU A 96 10.17 -1.91 7.90
N ARG A 97 8.92 -2.39 7.98
CA ARG A 97 8.49 -3.58 7.26
C ARG A 97 8.60 -3.41 5.75
N ASP A 98 8.25 -2.24 5.20
CA ASP A 98 8.42 -1.97 3.77
C ASP A 98 9.90 -2.02 3.34
N HIS A 99 10.78 -1.46 4.17
CA HIS A 99 12.23 -1.51 3.96
C HIS A 99 12.76 -2.96 4.02
N GLU A 100 12.33 -3.76 4.99
CA GLU A 100 12.69 -5.19 5.08
C GLU A 100 12.19 -5.98 3.86
N VAL A 101 10.96 -5.72 3.42
CA VAL A 101 10.36 -6.34 2.24
C VAL A 101 11.18 -5.97 1.01
N LEU A 102 11.51 -4.70 0.83
CA LEU A 102 12.36 -4.23 -0.27
C LEU A 102 13.74 -4.90 -0.22
N HIS A 103 14.40 -4.93 0.94
CA HIS A 103 15.70 -5.60 1.11
C HIS A 103 15.65 -7.10 0.77
N ARG A 104 14.56 -7.79 1.12
CA ARG A 104 14.36 -9.21 0.79
C ARG A 104 14.01 -9.44 -0.69
N PHE A 105 13.43 -8.43 -1.34
CA PHE A 105 13.18 -8.44 -2.78
C PHE A 105 14.45 -8.21 -3.61
N LEU A 106 15.38 -7.35 -3.17
CA LEU A 106 16.61 -7.04 -3.91
C LEU A 106 17.43 -8.27 -4.38
N PRO A 107 17.70 -9.29 -3.55
CA PRO A 107 18.43 -10.48 -4.00
C PRO A 107 17.61 -11.38 -4.95
N LEU A 108 16.27 -11.33 -4.89
CA LEU A 108 15.40 -12.03 -5.84
C LEU A 108 15.29 -11.27 -7.18
N ILE A 109 15.42 -9.94 -7.15
CA ILE A 109 15.38 -9.03 -8.30
C ILE A 109 16.70 -9.02 -9.08
N SER A 110 17.83 -9.34 -8.46
CA SER A 110 19.10 -9.51 -9.20
C SER A 110 19.03 -10.60 -10.29
N ALA A 111 18.07 -11.53 -10.19
CA ALA A 111 17.75 -12.51 -11.24
C ALA A 111 16.72 -12.01 -12.28
N MET A 112 16.17 -10.82 -12.10
CA MET A 112 15.00 -10.28 -12.79
C MET A 112 15.16 -8.77 -13.07
N ASP A 113 15.90 -8.44 -14.14
CA ASP A 113 16.05 -7.08 -14.65
C ASP A 113 14.73 -6.29 -14.72
N LYS A 114 14.77 -5.06 -14.16
CA LYS A 114 13.77 -3.96 -14.17
C LYS A 114 12.69 -4.03 -13.09
N PHE A 115 12.97 -3.39 -11.95
CA PHE A 115 11.95 -2.93 -11.00
C PHE A 115 11.49 -1.51 -11.37
N SER A 116 10.22 -1.35 -11.77
CA SER A 116 9.58 -0.03 -11.86
C SER A 116 8.66 0.13 -10.64
N LEU A 117 9.12 0.89 -9.66
CA LEU A 117 8.39 1.21 -8.43
C LEU A 117 7.32 2.26 -8.79
N PHE A 118 6.14 1.82 -9.22
CA PHE A 118 5.02 2.71 -9.56
C PHE A 118 4.23 3.02 -8.28
N THR A 119 4.63 4.06 -7.55
CA THR A 119 3.79 4.65 -6.51
C THR A 119 2.66 5.42 -7.21
N SER A 120 1.47 4.84 -7.29
CA SER A 120 0.30 5.60 -7.72
C SER A 120 -0.08 6.59 -6.62
N SER A 121 0.46 7.79 -6.67
CA SER A 121 -0.10 8.97 -6.01
C SER A 121 -1.43 9.31 -6.69
N GLY A 122 -2.47 8.51 -6.40
CA GLY A 122 -3.82 8.74 -6.86
C GLY A 122 -4.41 9.97 -6.21
N SER A 123 -4.14 11.14 -6.79
CA SER A 123 -4.96 12.34 -6.65
C SER A 123 -6.31 12.08 -7.32
N ASN A 124 -7.29 11.61 -6.56
CA ASN A 124 -8.69 11.84 -6.93
C ASN A 124 -9.13 13.12 -6.21
N SER A 125 -9.59 14.06 -7.04
CA SER A 125 -10.32 15.28 -6.70
C SER A 125 -9.49 16.42 -6.10
#